data_AF-A0A7X4EUR4-F1
#
_entry.id   AF-A0A7X4EUR4-F1
#
_cell.length_a   1.000
_cell.length_b   1.000
_cell.length_c   1.000
_cell.angle_alpha   90.00
_cell.angle_beta   90.00
_cell.angle_gamma   90.00
#
_symmetry.space_group_name_H-M   'P 1'
#
loop_
_entity.id
_entity.type
_entity.pdbx_description
1 polymer ?
#
loop_
_entity_poly.entity_id
_entity_poly.type
_entity_poly.pdbx_seq_one_letter_code
_entity_poly.pdbx_strand_id
1 'polypeptide(L)'
;RVQRDVDRALRPGPVHDGQLPSAQQITTAAEDVLQLEDWHNFPQDYDRTLICWHDNFVSAWDELKANYDERFYRMWTYYLLICAGGFRARGIQLWQLVLSADGVRAGYTPENVR
;
A
#
# COMPACT_ATOMS: atom_id res chain seq x y z
N ARG A 1 -3.35 -3.82 -14.32
CA ARG A 1 -4.78 -3.51 -14.61
C ARG A 1 -5.40 -2.74 -13.44
N VAL A 2 -5.44 -3.33 -12.25
CA VAL A 2 -5.91 -2.69 -10.99
C VAL A 2 -5.27 -1.32 -10.73
N GLN A 3 -3.93 -1.21 -10.75
CA GLN A 3 -3.25 0.07 -10.52
C GLN A 3 -3.75 1.17 -11.47
N ARG A 4 -3.92 0.83 -12.75
CA ARG A 4 -4.39 1.77 -13.77
C ARG A 4 -5.84 2.21 -13.55
N ASP A 5 -6.66 1.35 -12.96
CA ASP A 5 -8.06 1.64 -12.62
C ASP A 5 -8.14 2.50 -11.33
N VAL A 6 -7.26 2.24 -10.35
CA VAL A 6 -7.05 3.09 -9.16
C VAL A 6 -6.56 4.49 -9.57
N ASP A 7 -5.50 4.58 -10.37
CA ASP A 7 -4.93 5.85 -10.85
C ASP A 7 -5.95 6.66 -11.66
N ARG A 8 -6.81 5.97 -12.43
CA ARG A 8 -7.89 6.62 -13.19
C ARG A 8 -8.98 7.16 -12.28
N ALA A 9 -9.40 6.40 -11.28
CA ALA A 9 -10.40 6.86 -10.31
C ALA A 9 -9.89 8.01 -9.43
N LEU A 10 -8.57 8.08 -9.24
CA LEU A 10 -7.89 9.10 -8.47
C LEU A 10 -7.55 10.37 -9.24
N ARG A 11 -7.96 10.55 -10.51
CA ARG A 11 -7.83 11.85 -11.20
C ARG A 11 -9.17 12.58 -11.16
N PRO A 12 -9.30 13.76 -10.50
CA PRO A 12 -8.26 14.71 -10.04
C PRO A 12 -7.98 14.69 -8.52
N GLY A 13 -8.10 13.54 -7.87
CA GLY A 13 -7.86 13.34 -6.43
C GLY A 13 -6.38 13.37 -5.98
N PRO A 14 -6.11 13.10 -4.69
CA PRO A 14 -4.95 13.61 -3.94
C PRO A 14 -3.57 13.01 -4.26
N VAL A 15 -3.47 11.96 -5.09
CA VAL A 15 -2.19 11.32 -5.43
C VAL A 15 -1.96 11.43 -6.94
N HIS A 16 -1.09 12.35 -7.34
CA HIS A 16 -0.85 12.66 -8.75
C HIS A 16 0.36 11.93 -9.35
N ASP A 17 1.38 11.65 -8.55
CA ASP A 17 2.69 11.14 -9.02
C ASP A 17 3.13 9.83 -8.34
N GLY A 18 2.24 9.17 -7.61
CA GLY A 18 2.53 7.88 -6.98
C GLY A 18 2.82 6.81 -8.04
N GLN A 19 3.94 6.10 -7.91
CA GLN A 19 4.30 4.95 -8.74
C GLN A 19 4.66 3.79 -7.82
N LEU A 20 4.03 2.64 -8.04
CA LEU A 20 4.38 1.42 -7.32
C LEU A 20 5.60 0.78 -7.99
N PRO A 21 6.72 0.60 -7.28
CA PRO A 21 7.88 -0.06 -7.84
C PRO A 21 7.62 -1.57 -8.00
N SER A 22 8.18 -2.16 -9.05
CA SER A 22 8.28 -3.60 -9.20
C SER A 22 9.42 -4.16 -8.36
N ALA A 23 9.38 -5.48 -8.10
CA ALA A 23 10.46 -6.15 -7.40
C ALA A 23 11.82 -5.96 -8.13
N GLN A 24 11.81 -6.06 -9.46
CA GLN A 24 12.98 -5.84 -10.30
C GLN A 24 13.57 -4.44 -10.13
N GLN A 25 12.71 -3.41 -10.13
CA GLN A 25 13.18 -2.02 -9.97
C GLN A 25 13.88 -1.83 -8.62
N ILE A 26 13.36 -2.43 -7.56
CA ILE A 26 13.95 -2.36 -6.23
C ILE A 26 15.28 -3.12 -6.19
N THR A 27 15.31 -4.38 -6.65
CA THR A 27 16.52 -5.21 -6.56
C THR A 27 17.65 -4.66 -7.40
N THR A 28 17.38 -4.24 -8.64
CA THR A 28 18.40 -3.66 -9.52
C THR A 28 18.98 -2.36 -8.96
N ALA A 29 18.16 -1.55 -8.29
CA ALA A 29 18.66 -0.32 -7.64
C ALA A 29 19.50 -0.61 -6.38
N ALA A 30 19.28 -1.75 -5.72
CA ALA A 30 19.96 -2.11 -4.49
C ALA A 30 21.26 -2.91 -4.71
N GLU A 31 21.36 -3.71 -5.78
CA GLU A 31 22.35 -4.77 -5.98
C GLU A 31 23.82 -4.38 -5.71
N ASP A 32 24.23 -3.17 -6.07
CA ASP A 32 25.61 -2.68 -5.90
C ASP A 32 25.85 -1.80 -4.66
N VAL A 33 24.80 -1.55 -3.86
CA VAL A 33 24.84 -0.60 -2.74
C VAL A 33 24.46 -1.26 -1.42
N LEU A 34 23.50 -2.19 -1.45
CA LEU A 34 22.94 -2.85 -0.27
C LEU A 34 22.67 -4.32 -0.56
N GLN A 35 22.95 -5.17 0.42
CA GLN A 35 22.53 -6.56 0.42
C GLN A 35 21.09 -6.67 0.92
N LEU A 36 20.28 -7.44 0.20
CA LEU A 36 18.93 -7.79 0.61
C LEU A 36 18.97 -8.95 1.61
N GLU A 37 18.65 -8.65 2.86
CA GLU A 37 18.67 -9.60 3.98
C GLU A 37 17.33 -10.33 4.15
N ASP A 38 16.23 -9.63 3.92
CA ASP A 38 14.88 -10.19 4.02
C ASP A 38 13.89 -9.44 3.14
N TRP A 39 12.88 -10.18 2.68
CA TRP A 39 11.77 -9.65 1.91
C TRP A 39 10.46 -10.25 2.38
N HIS A 40 9.79 -9.54 3.25
CA HIS A 40 8.50 -9.94 3.79
C HIS A 40 7.34 -9.34 2.98
N ASN A 41 6.37 -10.18 2.60
CA ASN A 41 5.19 -9.79 1.84
C ASN A 41 3.88 -10.16 2.58
N PHE A 42 3.05 -9.17 2.89
CA PHE A 42 1.84 -9.35 3.71
C PHE A 42 0.64 -8.50 3.21
N PRO A 43 0.21 -8.69 1.93
CA PRO A 43 -0.81 -7.83 1.31
C PRO A 43 -2.21 -7.99 1.93
N GLN A 44 -2.50 -9.14 2.55
CA GLN A 44 -3.80 -9.42 3.17
C GLN A 44 -4.05 -8.54 4.40
N ASP A 45 -2.99 -8.19 5.13
CA ASP A 45 -3.11 -7.29 6.28
C ASP A 45 -3.46 -5.86 5.83
N TYR A 46 -3.04 -5.48 4.62
CA TYR A 46 -3.41 -4.17 4.07
C TYR A 46 -4.84 -4.10 3.55
N ASP A 47 -5.37 -5.18 2.98
CA ASP A 47 -6.81 -5.31 2.69
C ASP A 47 -7.62 -5.05 3.96
N ARG A 48 -7.31 -5.76 5.05
CA ARG A 48 -7.98 -5.58 6.35
C ARG A 48 -7.87 -4.15 6.86
N THR A 49 -6.69 -3.55 6.75
CA THR A 49 -6.45 -2.16 7.16
C THR A 49 -7.36 -1.18 6.40
N LEU A 50 -7.46 -1.33 5.07
CA LEU A 50 -8.28 -0.47 4.23
C LEU A 50 -9.78 -0.61 4.51
N ILE A 51 -10.25 -1.83 4.82
CA ILE A 51 -11.63 -2.05 5.27
C ILE A 51 -11.89 -1.37 6.61
N CYS A 52 -10.99 -1.51 7.60
CA CYS A 52 -11.13 -0.81 8.88
C CYS A 52 -11.18 0.72 8.69
N TRP A 53 -10.36 1.28 7.81
CA TRP A 53 -10.39 2.71 7.51
C TRP A 53 -11.68 3.15 6.83
N HIS A 54 -12.21 2.33 5.91
CA HIS A 54 -13.50 2.58 5.28
C HIS A 54 -14.62 2.64 6.33
N ASP A 55 -14.68 1.65 7.22
CA ASP A 55 -15.74 1.55 8.22
C ASP A 55 -15.67 2.72 9.23
N ASN A 56 -14.46 3.09 9.62
CA ASN A 56 -14.22 4.28 10.46
C ASN A 56 -14.60 5.59 9.74
N PHE A 57 -14.30 5.72 8.45
CA PHE A 57 -14.66 6.91 7.68
C PHE A 57 -16.17 7.06 7.51
N VAL A 58 -16.87 5.97 7.16
CA VAL A 58 -18.33 5.97 6.99
C VAL A 58 -19.04 6.27 8.31
N SER A 59 -18.58 5.67 9.42
CA SER A 59 -19.16 5.92 10.73
C SER A 59 -18.93 7.36 11.22
N ALA A 60 -17.81 7.97 10.89
CA ALA A 60 -17.51 9.37 11.22
C ALA A 60 -18.11 10.39 10.23
N TRP A 61 -18.78 9.97 9.16
CA TRP A 61 -19.19 10.88 8.08
C TRP A 61 -20.12 12.00 8.54
N ASP A 62 -21.02 11.74 9.49
CA ASP A 62 -21.94 12.75 10.01
C ASP A 62 -21.23 13.95 10.66
N GLU A 63 -20.04 13.74 11.23
CA GLU A 63 -19.20 14.79 11.81
C GLU A 63 -18.34 15.48 10.73
N LEU A 64 -17.96 14.74 9.68
CA LEU A 64 -17.07 15.23 8.62
C LEU A 64 -17.81 16.00 7.52
N LYS A 65 -19.07 15.69 7.24
CA LYS A 65 -19.85 16.24 6.12
C LYS A 65 -20.03 17.76 6.13
N ALA A 66 -19.75 18.43 7.24
CA ALA A 66 -19.72 19.90 7.29
C ALA A 66 -18.54 20.49 6.51
N ASN A 67 -17.45 19.73 6.36
CA ASN A 67 -16.20 20.17 5.74
C ASN A 67 -15.98 19.58 4.33
N TYR A 68 -16.79 18.62 3.93
CA TYR A 68 -16.63 17.86 2.70
C TYR A 68 -17.97 17.65 1.99
N ASP A 69 -17.95 17.58 0.66
CA ASP A 69 -19.15 17.35 -0.13
C ASP A 69 -19.42 15.85 -0.37
N GLU A 70 -20.62 15.55 -0.84
CA GLU A 70 -21.04 14.18 -1.19
C GLU A 70 -20.16 13.57 -2.29
N ARG A 71 -19.56 14.42 -3.14
CA ARG A 71 -18.61 13.97 -4.16
C ARG A 71 -17.35 13.42 -3.50
N PHE A 72 -16.80 14.11 -2.51
CA PHE A 72 -15.65 13.65 -1.75
C PHE A 72 -15.95 12.33 -1.03
N TYR A 73 -17.11 12.23 -0.37
CA TYR A 73 -17.53 10.98 0.29
C TYR A 73 -17.50 9.79 -0.67
N ARG A 74 -18.17 9.93 -1.82
CA ARG A 74 -18.20 8.87 -2.85
C ARG A 74 -16.82 8.54 -3.39
N MET A 75 -15.99 9.56 -3.63
CA MET A 75 -14.62 9.36 -4.12
C MET A 75 -13.76 8.62 -3.09
N TRP A 76 -13.81 9.03 -1.82
CA TRP A 76 -12.98 8.46 -0.76
C TRP A 76 -13.40 7.03 -0.42
N THR A 77 -14.71 6.77 -0.34
CA THR A 77 -15.26 5.42 -0.21
C THR A 77 -14.84 4.53 -1.37
N TYR A 78 -14.95 5.03 -2.60
CA TYR A 78 -14.50 4.28 -3.78
C TYR A 78 -13.00 3.96 -3.70
N TYR A 79 -12.17 4.96 -3.36
CA TYR A 79 -10.72 4.81 -3.23
C TYR A 79 -10.33 3.71 -2.24
N LEU A 80 -10.88 3.74 -1.02
CA LEU A 80 -10.55 2.75 0.00
C LEU A 80 -10.96 1.33 -0.44
N LEU A 81 -12.16 1.18 -1.00
CA LEU A 81 -12.68 -0.12 -1.42
C LEU A 81 -11.97 -0.69 -2.66
N ILE A 82 -11.63 0.14 -3.66
CA ILE A 82 -10.89 -0.34 -4.83
C ILE A 82 -9.46 -0.74 -4.47
N CYS A 83 -8.81 -0.01 -3.56
CA CYS A 83 -7.50 -0.37 -3.03
C CYS A 83 -7.59 -1.69 -2.25
N ALA A 84 -8.59 -1.86 -1.38
CA ALA A 84 -8.80 -3.10 -0.63
C ALA A 84 -8.99 -4.29 -1.59
N GLY A 85 -9.83 -4.12 -2.61
CA GLY A 85 -10.00 -5.11 -3.68
C GLY A 85 -8.71 -5.41 -4.44
N GLY A 86 -7.86 -4.41 -4.65
CA GLY A 86 -6.55 -4.56 -5.28
C GLY A 86 -5.58 -5.43 -4.50
N PHE A 87 -5.49 -5.23 -3.18
CA PHE A 87 -4.70 -6.09 -2.29
C PHE A 87 -5.30 -7.49 -2.17
N ARG A 88 -6.62 -7.61 -2.02
CA ARG A 88 -7.34 -8.89 -1.93
C ARG A 88 -7.16 -9.76 -3.18
N ALA A 89 -7.22 -9.14 -4.35
CA ALA A 89 -6.99 -9.81 -5.63
C ALA A 89 -5.51 -10.07 -5.93
N ARG A 90 -4.59 -9.69 -5.03
CA ARG A 90 -3.13 -9.76 -5.23
C ARG A 90 -2.63 -8.98 -6.45
N GLY A 91 -3.40 -7.96 -6.88
CA GLY A 91 -3.02 -7.07 -7.97
C GLY A 91 -2.03 -5.98 -7.53
N ILE A 92 -1.91 -5.76 -6.22
CA ILE A 92 -0.95 -4.88 -5.55
C ILE A 92 -0.32 -5.68 -4.39
N GLN A 93 0.94 -5.38 -4.06
CA GLN A 93 1.69 -6.05 -2.99
C GLN A 93 2.08 -5.05 -1.91
N LEU A 94 2.33 -5.54 -0.69
CA LEU A 94 2.88 -4.75 0.40
C LEU A 94 4.12 -5.47 0.91
N TRP A 95 5.26 -4.80 0.76
CA TRP A 95 6.55 -5.37 1.09
C TRP A 95 7.25 -4.60 2.21
N GLN A 96 7.90 -5.34 3.08
CA GLN A 96 8.92 -4.84 3.99
C GLN A 96 10.24 -5.51 3.63
N LEU A 97 11.25 -4.69 3.32
CA LEU A 97 12.58 -5.17 2.96
C LEU A 97 13.55 -4.81 4.06
N VAL A 98 14.45 -5.73 4.38
CA VAL A 98 15.61 -5.49 5.23
C VAL A 98 16.85 -5.46 4.35
N LEU A 99 17.59 -4.37 4.43
CA LEU A 99 18.76 -4.09 3.61
C LEU A 99 19.94 -3.78 4.52
N SER A 100 21.15 -4.23 4.16
CA SER A 100 22.38 -3.94 4.90
C SER A 100 23.49 -3.50 3.94
N ALA A 101 24.46 -2.70 4.40
CA ALA A 101 25.57 -2.26 3.55
C ALA A 101 26.62 -3.36 3.35
N ASP A 102 26.99 -4.06 4.43
CA ASP A 102 28.11 -5.01 4.45
C ASP A 102 27.68 -6.47 4.70
N GLY A 103 26.38 -6.75 4.66
CA GLY A 103 25.84 -8.03 5.07
C GLY A 103 25.69 -8.15 6.60
N VAL A 104 24.69 -8.89 7.06
CA VAL A 104 24.61 -9.30 8.48
C VAL A 104 25.50 -10.53 8.69
N ARG A 105 26.70 -10.35 9.25
CA ARG A 105 27.72 -11.41 9.42
C ARG A 105 27.25 -12.71 10.10
N ALA A 106 26.28 -12.63 11.01
CA ALA A 106 25.71 -13.77 11.72
C ALA A 106 24.48 -14.39 11.00
N GLY A 107 24.11 -13.85 9.84
CA GLY A 107 22.82 -14.07 9.19
C GLY A 107 21.73 -13.18 9.80
N TYR A 108 20.80 -12.71 8.97
CA TYR A 108 19.61 -12.03 9.45
C TYR A 108 18.56 -13.06 9.88
N THR A 109 18.10 -12.95 11.14
CA THR A 109 16.95 -13.72 11.63
C THR A 109 15.88 -12.73 12.09
N PRO A 110 14.75 -12.62 11.37
CA PRO A 110 13.68 -11.72 11.77
C PRO A 110 13.05 -12.20 13.09
N GLU A 111 12.99 -11.31 14.08
CA GLU A 111 12.25 -11.57 15.31
C GLU A 111 10.74 -11.46 15.04
N ASN A 112 9.99 -12.52 15.35
CA ASN A 112 8.52 -12.56 15.24
C ASN A 112 7.96 -12.40 13.82
N VAL A 113 8.42 -13.21 12.86
CA VAL A 113 7.69 -13.39 11.59
C VAL A 113 6.37 -14.08 11.89
N ARG A 114 5.26 -13.45 11.48
CA ARG A 114 3.91 -14.05 11.55
C ARG A 114 3.74 -15.18 10.54
#